data_AF-A0A316TLH0-F1
#
_entry.id   AF-A0A316TLH0-F1
#
_cell.length_a   1.000
_cell.length_b   1.000
_cell.length_c   1.000
_cell.angle_alpha   90.00
_cell.angle_beta   90.00
_cell.angle_gamma   90.00
#
_symmetry.space_group_name_H-M   'P 1'
#
loop_
_entity.id
_entity.type
_entity.pdbx_description
1 polymer ?
#
loop_
_entity_poly.entity_id
_entity_poly.type
_entity_poly.pdbx_seq_one_letter_code
_entity_poly.pdbx_strand_id
1 'polypeptide(L)'
;MIESITKKDLENKIDEYLEGNLTPDQIDELWVELIQDEYYMDYLKTAASLKGLADKKNSPATLFTLTGMKQVYLTAAVLIMSAVLVLYTLYDQGTPASVEPLATIELDYYRSADGTVTENNLSDILMSVISAANSGDTDAAISIINSELESTSDPAVQHELMITAGSILYNIGQYDQALAWFENASVIDTPDMQMKERNYWYLGNTYFQLNMITEAKYALENAYELNGAYSRIAESYLRALSD
;
A
#
# COMPACT_ATOMS: atom_id res chain seq x y z
N MET A 1 36.40 -4.03 -10.47
CA MET A 1 36.21 -4.66 -11.79
C MET A 1 35.04 -5.61 -11.59
N ILE A 2 33.83 -5.16 -11.90
CA ILE A 2 32.61 -5.96 -11.66
C ILE A 2 32.46 -6.83 -12.91
N GLU A 3 32.69 -8.12 -12.77
CA GLU A 3 32.42 -9.08 -13.85
C GLU A 3 30.91 -9.10 -14.08
N SER A 4 30.47 -8.71 -15.27
CA SER A 4 29.06 -8.80 -15.65
C SER A 4 28.65 -10.27 -15.67
N ILE A 5 27.75 -10.67 -14.78
CA ILE A 5 27.15 -11.99 -14.74
C ILE A 5 26.47 -12.23 -16.10
N THR A 6 26.71 -13.39 -16.73
CA THR A 6 26.12 -13.64 -18.04
C THR A 6 24.63 -13.96 -17.90
N LYS A 7 23.84 -13.66 -18.94
CA LYS A 7 22.39 -13.91 -18.99
C LYS A 7 21.96 -15.31 -18.52
N LYS A 8 22.79 -16.31 -18.83
CA LYS A 8 22.55 -17.72 -18.49
C LYS A 8 22.85 -18.03 -17.02
N ASP A 9 23.79 -17.31 -16.43
CA ASP A 9 24.13 -17.47 -15.02
C ASP A 9 23.03 -16.89 -14.11
N LEU A 10 22.33 -15.84 -14.57
CA LEU A 10 21.25 -15.23 -13.80
C LEU A 10 20.00 -16.13 -13.74
N GLU A 11 19.63 -16.78 -14.84
CA GLU A 11 18.54 -17.78 -14.86
C GLU A 11 18.84 -18.95 -13.90
N ASN A 12 20.07 -19.49 -13.94
CA ASN A 12 20.48 -20.56 -13.03
C ASN A 12 20.43 -20.11 -11.55
N LYS A 13 20.85 -18.87 -11.25
CA LYS A 13 20.76 -18.33 -9.88
C LYS A 13 19.31 -18.15 -9.43
N ILE A 14 18.39 -17.77 -10.33
CA ILE A 14 16.96 -17.71 -10.03
C ILE A 14 16.41 -19.11 -9.70
N ASP A 15 16.81 -20.13 -10.43
CA ASP A 15 16.41 -21.51 -10.14
C ASP A 15 16.96 -21.99 -8.78
N GLU A 16 18.25 -21.75 -8.49
CA GLU A 16 18.88 -22.07 -7.20
C GLU A 16 18.21 -21.31 -6.04
N TYR A 17 17.82 -20.06 -6.25
CA TYR A 17 17.06 -19.25 -5.30
C TYR A 17 15.70 -19.89 -4.99
N LEU A 18 14.94 -20.25 -6.04
CA LEU A 18 13.64 -20.89 -5.88
C LEU A 18 13.75 -22.24 -5.18
N GLU A 19 14.83 -22.97 -5.38
CA GLU A 19 15.17 -24.23 -4.70
C GLU A 19 15.66 -24.08 -3.25
N GLY A 20 15.97 -22.86 -2.81
CA GLY A 20 16.46 -22.58 -1.46
C GLY A 20 17.93 -22.98 -1.27
N ASN A 21 18.70 -23.06 -2.37
CA ASN A 21 20.10 -23.48 -2.37
C ASN A 21 21.09 -22.32 -2.24
N LEU A 22 20.61 -21.07 -2.24
CA LEU A 22 21.45 -19.88 -2.09
C LEU A 22 21.66 -19.48 -0.62
N THR A 23 22.86 -18.97 -0.32
CA THR A 23 23.17 -18.34 0.97
C THR A 23 22.64 -16.90 1.03
N PRO A 24 22.48 -16.30 2.23
CA PRO A 24 21.99 -14.93 2.38
C PRO A 24 22.76 -13.89 1.54
N ASP A 25 24.09 -13.96 1.54
CA ASP A 25 24.93 -13.03 0.78
C ASP A 25 24.71 -13.18 -0.75
N GLN A 26 24.46 -14.40 -1.23
CA GLN A 26 24.18 -14.66 -2.65
C GLN A 26 22.76 -14.24 -3.06
N ILE A 27 21.81 -14.26 -2.12
CA ILE A 27 20.46 -13.75 -2.32
C ILE A 27 20.53 -12.23 -2.51
N ASP A 28 21.29 -11.53 -1.67
CA ASP A 28 21.46 -10.08 -1.78
C ASP A 28 22.12 -9.68 -3.11
N GLU A 29 23.15 -10.40 -3.55
CA GLU A 29 23.76 -10.21 -4.87
C GLU A 29 22.78 -10.45 -6.02
N LEU A 30 21.93 -11.49 -5.92
CA LEU A 30 20.91 -11.77 -6.91
C LEU A 30 19.89 -10.63 -7.00
N TRP A 31 19.43 -10.09 -5.87
CA TRP A 31 18.49 -8.97 -5.85
C TRP A 31 19.07 -7.69 -6.48
N VAL A 32 20.36 -7.40 -6.26
CA VAL A 32 21.03 -6.24 -6.87
C VAL A 32 20.99 -6.29 -8.40
N GLU A 33 21.15 -7.49 -8.97
CA GLU A 33 21.10 -7.70 -10.42
C GLU A 33 19.66 -7.71 -10.96
N LEU A 34 18.73 -8.34 -10.24
CA LEU A 34 17.31 -8.42 -10.65
C LEU A 34 16.61 -7.07 -10.65
N ILE A 35 16.97 -6.16 -9.74
CA ILE A 35 16.38 -4.81 -9.68
C ILE A 35 16.84 -3.95 -10.86
N GLN A 36 18.00 -4.26 -11.45
CA GLN A 36 18.54 -3.52 -12.59
C GLN A 36 17.96 -3.99 -13.94
N ASP A 37 17.35 -5.18 -14.00
CA ASP A 37 16.80 -5.74 -15.24
C ASP A 37 15.35 -6.24 -15.04
N GLU A 38 14.40 -5.45 -15.55
CA GLU A 38 12.96 -5.70 -15.50
C GLU A 38 12.59 -7.09 -16.08
N TYR A 39 13.30 -7.56 -17.10
CA TYR A 39 13.00 -8.86 -17.73
C TYR A 39 13.22 -10.02 -16.76
N TYR A 40 14.30 -10.00 -15.99
CA TYR A 40 14.64 -11.09 -15.07
C TYR A 40 13.80 -11.08 -13.80
N MET A 41 13.33 -9.89 -13.38
CA MET A 41 12.32 -9.77 -12.34
C MET A 41 11.01 -10.47 -12.74
N ASP A 42 10.55 -10.28 -13.97
CA ASP A 42 9.34 -10.94 -14.47
C ASP A 42 9.53 -12.44 -14.73
N TYR A 43 10.73 -12.85 -15.14
CA TYR A 43 11.09 -14.26 -15.23
C TYR A 43 11.01 -14.95 -13.86
N LEU A 44 11.60 -14.35 -12.82
CA LEU A 44 11.53 -14.87 -11.44
C LEU A 44 10.07 -15.06 -10.98
N LYS A 45 9.20 -14.05 -11.20
CA LYS A 45 7.77 -14.14 -10.84
C LYS A 45 7.07 -15.31 -11.55
N THR A 46 7.36 -15.48 -12.84
CA THR A 46 6.79 -16.55 -13.66
C THR A 46 7.28 -17.93 -13.20
N ALA A 47 8.59 -18.07 -12.97
CA ALA A 47 9.21 -19.31 -12.50
C ALA A 47 8.72 -19.69 -11.09
N ALA A 48 8.60 -18.74 -10.18
CA ALA A 48 8.03 -18.95 -8.84
C ALA A 48 6.58 -19.46 -8.89
N SER A 49 5.77 -18.86 -9.77
CA SER A 49 4.38 -19.25 -9.97
C SER A 49 4.26 -20.68 -10.54
N LEU A 50 5.11 -21.02 -11.51
CA LEU A 50 5.20 -22.37 -12.08
C LEU A 50 5.65 -23.40 -11.04
N LYS A 51 6.62 -23.07 -10.19
CA LYS A 51 7.08 -23.94 -9.11
C LYS A 51 5.98 -24.21 -8.08
N GLY A 52 5.25 -23.17 -7.66
CA GLY A 52 4.10 -23.34 -6.78
C GLY A 52 3.01 -24.27 -7.35
N LEU A 53 2.83 -24.27 -8.67
CA LEU A 53 1.92 -25.20 -9.36
C LEU A 53 2.50 -26.63 -9.46
N ALA A 54 3.82 -26.76 -9.64
CA ALA A 54 4.50 -28.05 -9.70
C ALA A 54 4.56 -28.74 -8.33
N ASP A 55 4.79 -28.00 -7.24
CA ASP A 55 4.78 -28.54 -5.87
C ASP A 55 3.37 -29.00 -5.44
N LYS A 56 2.32 -28.35 -5.97
CA LYS A 56 0.93 -28.80 -5.81
C LYS A 56 0.63 -30.15 -6.48
N LYS A 57 1.47 -30.60 -7.43
CA LYS A 57 1.38 -31.90 -8.12
C LYS A 57 1.91 -33.07 -7.27
N ASN A 58 2.64 -32.80 -6.18
CA ASN A 58 3.17 -33.82 -5.26
C ASN A 58 2.25 -34.15 -4.08
N SER A 59 1.04 -33.59 -4.02
CA SER A 59 -0.02 -34.19 -3.21
C SER A 59 -0.48 -35.48 -3.90
N PRO A 60 -0.45 -36.66 -3.25
CA PRO A 60 -0.92 -37.87 -3.90
C PRO A 60 -2.41 -37.68 -4.22
N ALA A 61 -2.71 -37.50 -5.50
CA ALA A 61 -4.06 -37.66 -5.99
C ALA A 61 -4.48 -39.08 -5.63
N THR A 62 -5.39 -39.22 -4.67
CA THR A 62 -6.13 -40.47 -4.44
C THR A 62 -6.97 -40.73 -5.68
N LEU A 63 -6.34 -41.35 -6.67
CA LEU A 63 -6.98 -41.92 -7.85
C LEU A 63 -7.72 -43.16 -7.39
N PHE A 64 -9.01 -43.00 -7.09
CA PHE A 64 -9.94 -44.13 -7.10
C PHE A 64 -10.06 -44.62 -8.54
N THR A 65 -9.33 -45.67 -8.89
CA THR A 65 -9.65 -46.51 -10.04
C THR A 65 -10.83 -47.39 -9.65
N LEU A 66 -12.01 -47.07 -10.19
CA LEU A 66 -13.14 -48.00 -10.17
C LEU A 66 -13.65 -48.21 -11.58
N THR A 67 -13.17 -49.32 -12.13
CA THR A 67 -13.88 -50.21 -13.04
C THR A 67 -15.38 -50.25 -12.73
N GLY A 68 -16.22 -50.11 -13.75
CA GLY A 68 -17.64 -50.46 -13.67
C GLY A 68 -18.58 -49.39 -14.20
N MET A 69 -19.13 -49.65 -15.39
CA MET A 69 -20.22 -48.93 -16.05
C MET A 69 -21.29 -48.38 -15.07
N LYS A 70 -21.33 -47.05 -14.92
CA LYS A 70 -22.52 -46.19 -14.70
C LYS A 70 -22.16 -44.68 -14.64
N GLN A 71 -21.14 -44.23 -15.37
CA GLN A 71 -20.53 -42.91 -15.17
C GLN A 71 -20.84 -41.83 -16.23
N VAL A 72 -21.72 -42.07 -17.20
CA VAL A 72 -21.98 -41.07 -18.26
C VAL A 72 -22.72 -39.82 -17.72
N TYR A 73 -23.49 -39.94 -16.64
CA TYR A 73 -24.17 -38.79 -16.02
C TYR A 73 -23.28 -37.96 -15.08
N LEU A 74 -22.23 -38.57 -14.50
CA LEU A 74 -21.32 -37.88 -13.59
C LEU A 74 -20.27 -37.06 -14.34
N THR A 75 -19.76 -37.56 -15.47
CA THR A 75 -18.80 -36.81 -16.30
C THR A 75 -19.43 -35.57 -16.93
N ALA A 76 -20.69 -35.64 -17.34
CA ALA A 76 -21.41 -34.48 -17.86
C ALA A 76 -21.62 -33.40 -16.78
N ALA A 77 -21.97 -33.77 -15.54
CA ALA A 77 -22.13 -32.83 -14.44
C ALA A 77 -20.81 -32.15 -14.02
N VAL A 78 -19.72 -32.91 -13.99
CA VAL A 78 -18.38 -32.36 -13.69
C VAL A 78 -17.90 -31.45 -14.81
N LEU A 79 -18.12 -31.81 -16.08
CA LEU A 79 -17.77 -30.95 -17.22
C LEU A 79 -18.57 -29.66 -17.24
N ILE A 80 -19.86 -29.70 -16.90
CA ILE A 80 -20.70 -28.50 -16.76
C ILE A 80 -20.24 -27.66 -15.57
N MET A 81 -19.91 -28.25 -14.42
CA MET A 81 -19.40 -27.48 -13.28
C MET A 81 -18.02 -26.89 -13.55
N SER A 82 -17.12 -27.60 -14.23
CA SER A 82 -15.83 -27.05 -14.65
C SER A 82 -15.99 -25.99 -15.74
N ALA A 83 -16.96 -26.14 -16.64
CA ALA A 83 -17.27 -25.11 -17.63
C ALA A 83 -17.90 -23.88 -16.97
N VAL A 84 -18.72 -24.04 -15.92
CA VAL A 84 -19.27 -22.93 -15.12
C VAL A 84 -18.18 -22.28 -14.27
N LEU A 85 -17.22 -23.05 -13.74
CA LEU A 85 -16.09 -22.52 -12.98
C LEU A 85 -15.12 -21.75 -13.89
N VAL A 86 -14.82 -22.32 -15.07
CA VAL A 86 -14.01 -21.66 -16.10
C VAL A 86 -14.74 -20.46 -16.69
N LEU A 87 -16.05 -20.56 -16.93
CA LEU A 87 -16.87 -19.40 -17.28
C LEU A 87 -16.87 -18.38 -16.15
N TYR A 88 -16.95 -18.74 -14.87
CA TYR A 88 -16.85 -17.78 -13.75
C TYR A 88 -15.49 -17.07 -13.71
N THR A 89 -14.40 -17.77 -13.98
CA THR A 89 -13.06 -17.16 -14.10
C THR A 89 -12.85 -16.34 -15.38
N LEU A 90 -13.58 -16.64 -16.45
CA LEU A 90 -13.57 -15.88 -17.71
C LEU A 90 -14.65 -14.78 -17.74
N TYR A 91 -15.61 -14.85 -16.82
CA TYR A 91 -16.68 -13.90 -16.52
C TYR A 91 -16.28 -13.10 -15.28
N ASP A 92 -15.00 -12.74 -15.20
CA ASP A 92 -14.62 -11.50 -14.56
C ASP A 92 -15.11 -10.37 -15.49
N GLN A 93 -16.43 -10.18 -15.50
CA GLN A 93 -17.05 -9.00 -16.06
C GLN A 93 -16.68 -7.87 -15.12
N GLY A 94 -15.57 -7.20 -15.45
CA GLY A 94 -15.10 -5.94 -14.91
C GLY A 94 -15.82 -5.54 -13.64
N THR A 95 -15.52 -6.23 -12.53
CA THR A 95 -15.92 -5.69 -11.23
C THR A 95 -15.29 -4.30 -11.20
N PRO A 96 -16.08 -3.22 -11.00
CA PRO A 96 -15.47 -1.92 -10.81
C PRO A 96 -14.41 -2.10 -9.73
N ALA A 97 -13.20 -1.58 -9.99
CA ALA A 97 -12.08 -1.75 -9.08
C ALA A 97 -12.54 -1.33 -7.69
N SER A 98 -12.80 -2.28 -6.80
CA SER A 98 -13.27 -1.98 -5.46
C SER A 98 -12.08 -1.41 -4.73
N VAL A 99 -12.09 -0.10 -4.53
CA VAL A 99 -11.09 0.57 -3.71
C VAL A 99 -11.45 0.32 -2.25
N GLU A 100 -10.44 0.02 -1.46
CA GLU A 100 -10.53 -0.02 0.00
C GLU A 100 -9.88 1.24 0.56
N PRO A 101 -10.29 1.73 1.75
CA PRO A 101 -9.56 2.80 2.40
C PRO A 101 -8.12 2.37 2.71
N LEU A 102 -7.22 3.36 2.87
CA LEU A 102 -5.84 3.10 3.26
C LEU A 102 -5.75 2.18 4.49
N ALA A 103 -4.91 1.14 4.42
CA ALA A 103 -4.66 0.30 5.58
C ALA A 103 -3.84 1.04 6.65
N THR A 104 -2.87 1.84 6.20
CA THR A 104 -1.96 2.64 7.02
C THR A 104 -1.56 3.90 6.27
N ILE A 105 -1.24 4.96 7.00
CA ILE A 105 -0.60 6.18 6.51
C ILE A 105 0.88 6.12 6.87
N GLU A 106 1.75 6.27 5.88
CA GLU A 106 3.19 6.36 6.10
C GLU A 106 3.53 7.63 6.88
N LEU A 107 4.33 7.49 7.94
CA LEU A 107 4.85 8.59 8.74
C LEU A 107 6.18 9.04 8.16
N ASP A 108 6.14 9.57 6.93
CA ASP A 108 7.34 10.03 6.24
C ASP A 108 7.67 11.48 6.57
N TYR A 109 8.93 11.73 6.89
CA TYR A 109 9.46 13.08 7.05
C TYR A 109 10.08 13.57 5.73
N TYR A 110 9.38 14.46 5.03
CA TYR A 110 9.91 15.13 3.85
C TYR A 110 10.71 16.38 4.25
N ARG A 111 12.03 16.33 4.05
CA ARG A 111 12.90 17.50 4.16
C ARG A 111 12.65 18.41 2.96
N SER A 112 11.97 19.54 3.15
CA SER A 112 11.70 20.50 2.07
C SER A 112 12.98 20.90 1.33
N ALA A 113 12.98 20.75 0.01
CA ALA A 113 14.12 21.01 -0.86
C ALA A 113 14.47 22.51 -1.02
N ASP A 114 13.63 23.42 -0.50
CA ASP A 114 13.72 24.86 -0.74
C ASP A 114 14.70 25.61 0.18
N GLY A 115 15.40 24.92 1.09
CA GLY A 115 16.51 25.51 1.86
C GLY A 115 16.15 26.74 2.71
N THR A 116 14.86 27.06 2.88
CA THR A 116 14.38 28.07 3.81
C THR A 116 14.62 27.57 5.22
N VAL A 117 15.31 28.40 6.00
CA VAL A 117 15.93 28.10 7.30
C VAL A 117 14.91 28.06 8.44
N THR A 118 13.71 27.57 8.17
CA THR A 118 12.74 27.15 9.18
C THR A 118 12.76 25.63 9.23
N GLU A 119 13.33 24.94 10.21
CA GLU A 119 14.08 25.26 11.41
C GLU A 119 14.54 23.88 11.89
N ASN A 120 15.78 23.69 12.34
CA ASN A 120 16.23 22.37 12.84
C ASN A 120 15.31 21.78 13.93
N ASN A 121 14.49 22.61 14.58
CA ASN A 121 13.56 22.23 15.64
C ASN A 121 12.37 21.38 15.15
N LEU A 122 11.68 21.75 14.07
CA LEU A 122 10.50 20.99 13.63
C LEU A 122 10.87 19.57 13.19
N SER A 123 12.00 19.42 12.49
CA SER A 123 12.54 18.11 12.11
C SER A 123 12.78 17.23 13.32
N ASP A 124 13.42 17.78 14.36
CA ASP A 124 13.75 17.06 15.59
C ASP A 124 12.48 16.70 16.38
N ILE A 125 11.47 17.58 16.38
CA ILE A 125 10.16 17.35 16.98
C ILE A 125 9.44 16.21 16.25
N LEU A 126 9.32 16.27 14.92
CA LEU A 126 8.65 15.24 14.14
C LEU A 126 9.37 13.89 14.25
N MET A 127 10.70 13.87 14.28
CA MET A 127 11.46 12.65 14.52
C MET A 127 11.16 12.05 15.89
N SER A 128 11.06 12.88 16.93
CA SER A 128 10.72 12.45 18.29
C SER A 128 9.29 11.90 18.37
N VAL A 129 8.35 12.59 17.73
CA VAL A 129 6.93 12.19 17.61
C VAL A 129 6.79 10.84 16.90
N ILE A 130 7.43 10.69 15.73
CA ILE A 130 7.37 9.46 14.93
C ILE A 130 8.04 8.30 15.67
N SER A 131 9.16 8.55 16.35
CA SER A 131 9.82 7.55 17.19
C SER A 131 8.91 7.07 18.33
N ALA A 132 8.25 7.99 19.04
CA ALA A 132 7.29 7.65 20.08
C ALA A 132 6.11 6.84 19.53
N ALA A 133 5.50 7.27 18.42
CA ALA A 133 4.41 6.55 17.77
C ALA A 133 4.81 5.13 17.34
N ASN A 134 5.98 4.96 16.72
CA ASN A 134 6.50 3.66 16.29
C ASN A 134 6.83 2.73 17.47
N SER A 135 7.11 3.29 18.64
CA SER A 135 7.29 2.51 19.88
C SER A 135 5.97 2.09 20.54
N GLY A 136 4.83 2.53 20.00
CA GLY A 136 3.50 2.30 20.56
C GLY A 136 3.09 3.31 21.64
N ASP A 137 3.95 4.28 21.96
CA ASP A 137 3.67 5.36 22.91
C ASP A 137 2.96 6.53 22.20
N THR A 138 1.74 6.27 21.74
CA THR A 138 0.90 7.27 21.07
C THR A 138 0.63 8.47 21.97
N ASP A 139 0.41 8.25 23.27
CA ASP A 139 0.10 9.32 24.22
C ASP A 139 1.28 10.30 24.34
N ALA A 140 2.52 9.81 24.39
CA ALA A 140 3.69 10.67 24.36
C ALA A 140 3.81 11.43 23.03
N ALA A 141 3.58 10.77 21.89
CA ALA A 141 3.63 11.40 20.58
C ALA A 141 2.63 12.58 20.47
N ILE A 142 1.38 12.35 20.88
CA ILE A 142 0.33 13.38 20.90
C ILE A 142 0.63 14.48 21.93
N SER A 143 1.22 14.14 23.08
CA SER A 143 1.63 15.14 24.08
C SER A 143 2.72 16.07 23.54
N ILE A 144 3.69 15.56 22.78
CA ILE A 144 4.74 16.38 22.17
C ILE A 144 4.11 17.34 21.15
N ILE A 145 3.21 16.85 20.30
CA ILE A 145 2.50 17.67 19.32
C ILE A 145 1.70 18.80 20.00
N ASN A 146 0.94 18.47 21.03
CA ASN A 146 0.13 19.47 21.75
C ASN A 146 1.01 20.56 22.37
N SER A 147 2.13 20.18 22.99
CA SER A 147 3.07 21.14 23.56
C SER A 147 3.63 22.09 22.49
N GLU A 148 3.93 21.59 21.29
CA GLU A 148 4.45 22.42 20.20
C GLU A 148 3.36 23.33 19.63
N LEU A 149 2.12 22.85 19.50
CA LEU A 149 0.98 23.64 19.06
C LEU A 149 0.65 24.80 20.01
N GLU A 150 0.95 24.68 21.30
CA GLU A 150 0.79 25.77 22.27
C GLU A 150 1.83 26.89 22.11
N SER A 151 3.02 26.57 21.59
CA SER A 151 4.12 27.54 21.43
C SER A 151 4.24 28.12 20.04
N THR A 152 3.88 27.36 19.00
CA THR A 152 4.05 27.79 17.60
C THR A 152 2.88 28.64 17.11
N SER A 153 3.20 29.73 16.40
CA SER A 153 2.23 30.55 15.69
C SER A 153 2.34 30.43 14.17
N ASP A 154 3.22 29.57 13.67
CA ASP A 154 3.43 29.36 12.23
C ASP A 154 2.34 28.43 11.67
N PRO A 155 1.49 28.90 10.75
CA PRO A 155 0.42 28.07 10.17
C PRO A 155 0.94 26.82 9.46
N ALA A 156 2.11 26.86 8.82
CA ALA A 156 2.66 25.68 8.14
C ALA A 156 3.09 24.62 9.16
N VAL A 157 3.72 25.04 10.27
CA VAL A 157 4.09 24.16 11.38
C VAL A 157 2.85 23.55 12.03
N GLN A 158 1.83 24.36 12.32
CA GLN A 158 0.58 23.88 12.91
C GLN A 158 -0.10 22.84 12.01
N HIS A 159 -0.18 23.12 10.71
CA HIS A 159 -0.78 22.21 9.74
C HIS A 159 -0.03 20.87 9.65
N GLU A 160 1.30 20.88 9.61
CA GLU A 160 2.13 19.67 9.57
C GLU A 160 1.96 18.81 10.84
N LEU A 161 1.94 19.45 12.01
CA LEU A 161 1.74 18.78 13.30
C LEU A 161 0.35 18.15 13.40
N MET A 162 -0.69 18.84 12.93
CA MET A 162 -2.06 18.32 12.92
C MET A 162 -2.22 17.14 11.97
N ILE A 163 -1.65 17.19 10.76
CA ILE A 163 -1.61 16.03 9.85
C ILE A 163 -0.91 14.86 10.54
N THR A 164 0.24 15.10 11.17
CA THR A 164 1.04 14.05 11.82
C THR A 164 0.24 13.37 12.95
N ALA A 165 -0.45 14.15 13.79
CA ALA A 165 -1.35 13.62 14.82
C ALA A 165 -2.47 12.76 14.22
N GLY A 166 -3.13 13.26 13.17
CA GLY A 166 -4.17 12.53 12.45
C GLY A 166 -3.68 11.19 11.91
N SER A 167 -2.50 11.18 11.28
CA SER A 167 -1.90 9.96 10.72
C SER A 167 -1.55 8.92 11.78
N ILE A 168 -1.01 9.36 12.93
CA ILE A 168 -0.72 8.45 14.05
C ILE A 168 -1.99 7.79 14.57
N LEU A 169 -3.04 8.59 14.78
CA LEU A 169 -4.33 8.10 15.29
C LEU A 169 -5.03 7.19 14.28
N TYR A 170 -4.92 7.49 12.99
CA TYR A 170 -5.41 6.63 11.91
C TYR A 170 -4.75 5.25 11.96
N ASN A 171 -3.43 5.19 12.09
CA ASN A 171 -2.66 3.94 12.07
C ASN A 171 -2.98 3.00 13.23
N ILE A 172 -3.45 3.55 14.36
CA ILE A 172 -3.88 2.75 15.52
C ILE A 172 -5.39 2.48 15.53
N GLY A 173 -6.11 2.82 14.45
CA GLY A 173 -7.54 2.59 14.28
C GLY A 173 -8.45 3.57 15.02
N GLN A 174 -7.92 4.69 15.52
CA GLN A 174 -8.70 5.75 16.18
C GLN A 174 -9.22 6.76 15.16
N TYR A 175 -10.05 6.29 14.23
CA TYR A 175 -10.49 7.07 13.07
C TYR A 175 -11.30 8.32 13.42
N ASP A 176 -12.15 8.29 14.45
CA ASP A 176 -12.91 9.47 14.89
C ASP A 176 -11.99 10.60 15.39
N GLN A 177 -10.90 10.26 16.09
CA GLN A 177 -9.95 11.24 16.57
C GLN A 177 -9.05 11.73 15.43
N ALA A 178 -8.62 10.83 14.55
CA ALA A 178 -7.88 11.19 13.34
C ALA A 178 -8.67 12.19 12.48
N LEU A 179 -9.98 11.95 12.31
CA LEU A 179 -10.88 12.84 11.59
C LEU A 179 -10.83 14.27 12.14
N ALA A 180 -10.99 14.43 13.46
CA ALA A 180 -10.95 15.75 14.09
C ALA A 180 -9.62 16.50 13.84
N TRP A 181 -8.49 15.78 13.85
CA TRP A 181 -7.18 16.38 13.55
C TRP A 181 -7.05 16.82 12.10
N PHE A 182 -7.48 15.99 11.14
CA PHE A 182 -7.45 16.34 9.72
C PHE A 182 -8.43 17.47 9.36
N GLU A 183 -9.61 17.52 9.99
CA GLU A 183 -10.56 18.64 9.83
C GLU A 183 -9.98 19.94 10.37
N ASN A 184 -9.34 19.91 11.55
CA ASN A 184 -8.67 21.09 12.10
C ASN A 184 -7.52 21.56 11.20
N ALA A 185 -6.74 20.64 10.63
CA ALA A 185 -5.70 20.98 9.66
C ALA A 185 -6.27 21.68 8.42
N SER A 186 -7.43 21.25 7.91
CA SER A 186 -8.10 21.87 6.74
C SER A 186 -8.52 23.32 6.96
N VAL A 187 -8.68 23.77 8.22
CA VAL A 187 -9.04 25.15 8.55
C VAL A 187 -7.81 26.07 8.60
N ILE A 188 -6.60 25.51 8.71
CA ILE A 188 -5.36 26.28 8.73
C ILE A 188 -5.01 26.75 7.32
N ASP A 189 -4.88 28.06 7.14
CA ASP A 189 -4.48 28.63 5.86
C ASP A 189 -2.97 28.54 5.64
N THR A 190 -2.51 27.42 5.09
CA THR A 190 -1.13 27.25 4.64
C THR A 190 -0.99 27.55 3.13
N PRO A 191 0.05 28.28 2.69
CA PRO A 191 0.33 28.45 1.26
C PRO A 191 0.92 27.17 0.61
N ASP A 192 1.18 26.11 1.37
CA ASP A 192 1.70 24.86 0.84
C ASP A 192 0.57 23.97 0.28
N MET A 193 0.41 24.00 -1.05
CA MET A 193 -0.58 23.20 -1.76
C MET A 193 -0.35 21.69 -1.62
N GLN A 194 0.90 21.24 -1.47
CA GLN A 194 1.20 19.81 -1.32
C GLN A 194 0.75 19.31 0.06
N MET A 195 0.95 20.12 1.10
CA MET A 195 0.41 19.82 2.44
C MET A 195 -1.11 19.76 2.42
N LYS A 196 -1.78 20.74 1.79
CA LYS A 196 -3.25 20.76 1.65
C LYS A 196 -3.76 19.52 0.90
N GLU A 197 -3.14 19.16 -0.21
CA GLU A 197 -3.50 17.97 -1.00
C GLU A 197 -3.38 16.70 -0.16
N ARG A 198 -2.23 16.53 0.51
CA ARG A 198 -1.99 15.37 1.37
C ARG A 198 -3.01 15.28 2.51
N ASN A 199 -3.37 16.40 3.14
CA ASN A 199 -4.40 16.42 4.17
C ASN A 199 -5.74 15.94 3.62
N TYR A 200 -6.18 16.46 2.47
CA TYR A 200 -7.43 16.05 1.84
C TYR A 200 -7.44 14.57 1.46
N TRP A 201 -6.32 14.04 0.99
CA TRP A 201 -6.17 12.62 0.70
C TRP A 201 -6.36 11.76 1.96
N TYR A 202 -5.73 12.11 3.07
CA TYR A 202 -5.89 11.37 4.34
C TYR A 202 -7.27 11.56 4.96
N LEU A 203 -7.84 12.77 4.89
CA LEU A 203 -9.18 13.08 5.34
C LEU A 203 -10.23 12.24 4.57
N GLY A 204 -10.11 12.16 3.25
CA GLY A 204 -10.99 11.33 2.41
C GLY A 204 -10.92 9.85 2.77
N ASN A 205 -9.72 9.32 3.01
CA ASN A 205 -9.55 7.94 3.47
C ASN A 205 -10.06 7.71 4.90
N THR A 206 -10.01 8.72 5.76
CA THR A 206 -10.56 8.65 7.12
C THR A 206 -12.08 8.62 7.11
N TYR A 207 -12.71 9.48 6.31
CA TYR A 207 -14.14 9.39 6.06
C TYR A 207 -14.55 8.04 5.47
N PHE A 208 -13.74 7.49 4.57
CA PHE A 208 -14.03 6.19 3.98
C PHE A 208 -13.94 5.06 5.01
N GLN A 209 -12.94 5.05 5.91
CA GLN A 209 -12.88 4.11 7.05
C GLN A 209 -14.12 4.19 7.94
N LEU A 210 -14.65 5.40 8.14
CA LEU A 210 -15.86 5.67 8.93
C LEU A 210 -17.16 5.42 8.15
N ASN A 211 -17.08 4.91 6.91
CA ASN A 211 -18.21 4.68 6.01
C ASN A 211 -19.03 5.96 5.70
N MET A 212 -18.39 7.13 5.79
CA MET A 212 -18.94 8.45 5.45
C MET A 212 -18.65 8.76 3.99
N ILE A 213 -19.31 8.04 3.08
CA ILE A 213 -18.95 8.01 1.65
C ILE A 213 -19.12 9.38 0.96
N THR A 214 -20.11 10.18 1.37
CA THR A 214 -20.35 11.49 0.77
C THR A 214 -19.22 12.47 1.11
N GLU A 215 -18.80 12.50 2.37
CA GLU A 215 -17.72 13.31 2.88
C GLU A 215 -16.36 12.84 2.35
N ALA A 216 -16.18 11.52 2.22
CA ALA A 216 -14.99 10.94 1.59
C ALA A 216 -14.83 11.44 0.16
N LYS A 217 -15.89 11.39 -0.66
CA LYS A 217 -15.86 11.92 -2.03
C LYS A 217 -15.50 13.40 -2.06
N TYR A 218 -16.12 14.21 -1.21
CA TYR A 218 -15.83 15.64 -1.16
C TYR A 218 -14.35 15.92 -0.86
N ALA A 219 -13.78 15.24 0.14
CA ALA A 219 -12.36 15.40 0.46
C ALA A 219 -11.45 14.90 -0.67
N LEU A 220 -11.78 13.77 -1.30
CA LEU A 220 -11.02 13.23 -2.43
C LEU A 220 -11.11 14.13 -3.68
N GLU A 221 -12.24 14.79 -3.93
CA GLU A 221 -12.40 15.81 -4.98
C GLU A 221 -11.44 16.98 -4.73
N ASN A 222 -11.34 17.48 -3.50
CA ASN A 222 -10.41 18.54 -3.15
C ASN A 222 -8.93 18.11 -3.36
N ALA A 223 -8.57 16.88 -3.00
CA ALA A 223 -7.23 16.35 -3.29
C ALA A 223 -6.98 16.25 -4.80
N TYR A 224 -7.95 15.76 -5.57
CA TYR A 224 -7.86 15.66 -7.02
C TYR A 224 -7.65 17.03 -7.70
N GLU A 225 -8.42 18.04 -7.30
CA GLU A 225 -8.38 19.39 -7.87
C GLU A 225 -7.05 20.12 -7.65
N LEU A 226 -6.34 19.80 -6.57
CA LEU A 226 -5.01 20.37 -6.29
C LEU A 226 -3.92 19.86 -7.25
N ASN A 227 -4.20 18.79 -8.01
CA ASN A 227 -3.37 18.29 -9.12
C ASN A 227 -1.90 18.06 -8.74
N GLY A 228 -1.66 17.52 -7.55
CA GLY A 228 -0.33 17.14 -7.08
C GLY A 228 -0.11 15.63 -7.10
N ALA A 229 0.62 15.11 -6.11
CA ALA A 229 1.05 13.72 -6.09
C ALA A 229 -0.10 12.73 -5.82
N TYR A 230 -1.11 13.16 -5.06
CA TYR A 230 -2.25 12.32 -4.71
C TYR A 230 -3.41 12.43 -5.72
N SER A 231 -3.39 13.41 -6.62
CA SER A 231 -4.49 13.64 -7.56
C SER A 231 -4.90 12.41 -8.37
N ARG A 232 -3.94 11.67 -8.96
CA ARG A 232 -4.24 10.46 -9.76
C ARG A 232 -4.88 9.33 -8.95
N ILE A 233 -4.44 9.14 -7.71
CA ILE A 233 -4.99 8.09 -6.85
C ILE A 233 -6.32 8.54 -6.23
N ALA A 234 -6.50 9.83 -5.96
CA ALA A 234 -7.80 10.37 -5.58
C ALA A 234 -8.83 10.19 -6.71
N GLU A 235 -8.45 10.40 -7.97
CA GLU A 235 -9.32 10.17 -9.13
C GLU A 235 -9.78 8.71 -9.23
N SER A 236 -8.89 7.74 -8.98
CA SER A 236 -9.28 6.31 -9.02
C SER A 236 -10.30 5.97 -7.93
N TYR A 237 -10.15 6.55 -6.72
CA TYR A 237 -11.12 6.39 -5.64
C TYR A 237 -12.46 7.05 -5.97
N LEU A 238 -12.46 8.26 -6.54
CA LEU A 238 -13.68 8.96 -6.92
C LEU A 238 -14.50 8.18 -7.95
N ARG A 239 -13.84 7.59 -8.94
CA ARG A 239 -14.49 6.72 -9.93
C ARG A 239 -15.11 5.50 -9.26
N ALA A 240 -14.34 4.79 -8.43
CA ALA A 240 -14.81 3.58 -7.76
C ALA A 240 -15.93 3.83 -6.75
N LEU A 241 -15.94 4.97 -6.05
CA LEU A 241 -17.00 5.32 -5.10
C LEU A 241 -18.27 5.82 -5.80
N SER A 242 -18.22 6.15 -7.09
CA SER A 242 -19.34 6.70 -7.86
C SER A 242 -20.22 5.65 -8.53
N ASP A 243 -19.77 4.39 -8.54
CA ASP A 243 -20.50 3.22 -9.03
C ASP A 243 -21.35 2.57 -7.92
#